data_AF-A0A1Q9ERF8-F1
#
_entry.id   AF-A0A1Q9ERF8-F1
#
_cell.length_a   1.000
_cell.length_b   1.000
_cell.length_c   1.000
_cell.angle_alpha   90.00
_cell.angle_beta   90.00
_cell.angle_gamma   90.00
#
_symmetry.space_group_name_H-M   'P 1'
#
loop_
_entity.id
_entity.type
_entity.pdbx_description
1 polymer ?
#
loop_
_entity_poly.entity_id
_entity_poly.type
_entity_poly.pdbx_seq_one_letter_code
_entity_poly.pdbx_strand_id
1 'polypeptide(L)'
;MDDFLAAGDAPVYIGYGSMTCNNGKFMSLLSLRALMATGERGIVLSGWAKMSPNFEGEPDAAELQAYCKEKVLFMDTAPHGVLFPRCKVIVHHGGAGTFNASILSGVPTVVVPIFLDQYYHSTMANERGFGVGLKAMSSTTPAELAAAIRRCIDSPEIRQTASAVAKDMAKENGAAAFVQQIDRFMEEYVDTGRYLKERDELRKEIKDKSWKNMALNFLARFNCCCEREASIR
;
A
#
# COMPACT_ATOMS: atom_id res chain seq x y z
N MET A 1 8.57 18.29 -14.27
CA MET A 1 9.25 17.26 -13.45
C MET A 1 10.75 17.30 -13.72
N ASP A 2 11.19 17.13 -14.97
CA ASP A 2 12.62 17.05 -15.29
C ASP A 2 13.41 18.30 -14.91
N ASP A 3 12.87 19.50 -15.15
CA ASP A 3 13.53 20.75 -14.75
C ASP A 3 13.77 20.82 -13.24
N PHE A 4 12.80 20.40 -12.43
CA PHE A 4 12.92 20.37 -10.97
C PHE A 4 13.99 19.36 -10.52
N LEU A 5 14.01 18.18 -11.13
CA LEU A 5 15.01 17.14 -10.86
C LEU A 5 16.41 17.55 -11.31
N ALA A 6 16.54 18.37 -12.35
CA ALA A 6 17.83 18.88 -12.84
C ALA A 6 18.35 20.09 -12.05
N ALA A 7 17.47 20.88 -11.46
CA ALA A 7 17.81 22.14 -10.79
C ALA A 7 18.56 22.02 -9.46
N GLY A 8 18.80 20.81 -8.95
CA GLY A 8 19.50 20.63 -7.67
C GLY A 8 19.50 19.19 -7.19
N ASP A 9 19.72 19.01 -5.89
CA ASP A 9 19.85 17.68 -5.28
C ASP A 9 18.59 16.81 -5.48
N ALA A 10 18.83 15.49 -5.55
CA ALA A 10 17.79 14.49 -5.67
C ALA A 10 16.73 14.67 -4.58
N PRO A 11 15.43 14.83 -4.90
CA PRO A 11 14.42 15.15 -3.90
C PRO A 11 13.97 13.93 -3.10
N VAL A 12 13.24 14.19 -2.02
CA VAL A 12 12.41 13.21 -1.32
C VAL A 12 11.05 13.14 -2.01
N TYR A 13 10.62 11.95 -2.45
CA TYR A 13 9.26 11.75 -2.93
C TYR A 13 8.33 11.46 -1.76
N ILE A 14 7.12 12.03 -1.75
CA ILE A 14 6.07 11.69 -0.80
C ILE A 14 4.75 11.48 -1.55
N GLY A 15 4.15 10.29 -1.40
CA GLY A 15 2.84 10.01 -1.98
C GLY A 15 2.13 8.82 -1.35
N TYR A 16 0.87 9.04 -0.98
CA TYR A 16 0.06 8.03 -0.30
C TYR A 16 -0.92 7.29 -1.22
N GLY A 17 -0.76 7.40 -2.54
CA GLY A 17 -1.56 6.63 -3.51
C GLY A 17 -3.05 7.01 -3.51
N SER A 18 -3.92 6.03 -3.74
CA SER A 18 -5.39 6.19 -3.78
C SER A 18 -6.07 6.35 -2.41
N MET A 19 -5.29 6.63 -1.36
CA MET A 19 -5.75 6.61 0.01
C MET A 19 -6.44 7.94 0.36
N THR A 20 -7.78 7.92 0.49
CA THR A 20 -8.61 9.09 0.87
C THR A 20 -9.01 9.12 2.35
N CYS A 21 -8.46 8.21 3.16
CA CYS A 21 -8.92 7.88 4.50
C CYS A 21 -8.57 8.89 5.59
N ASN A 22 -7.69 9.86 5.32
CA ASN A 22 -7.29 10.90 6.26
C ASN A 22 -7.23 12.20 5.48
N ASN A 23 -8.02 13.20 5.88
CA ASN A 23 -8.18 14.50 5.24
C ASN A 23 -6.93 14.94 4.45
N GLY A 24 -7.06 15.24 3.15
CA GLY A 24 -5.95 15.64 2.28
C GLY A 24 -5.13 16.81 2.87
N LYS A 25 -5.77 17.70 3.64
CA LYS A 25 -5.09 18.75 4.42
C LYS A 25 -4.13 18.17 5.46
N PHE A 26 -4.56 17.19 6.26
CA PHE A 26 -3.71 16.52 7.24
C PHE A 26 -2.49 15.86 6.59
N MET A 27 -2.70 15.09 5.51
CA MET A 27 -1.59 14.43 4.81
C MET A 27 -0.61 15.45 4.23
N SER A 28 -1.12 16.56 3.67
CA SER A 28 -0.28 17.65 3.14
C SER A 28 0.56 18.28 4.24
N LEU A 29 -0.05 18.64 5.37
CA LEU A 29 0.66 19.25 6.50
C LEU A 29 1.69 18.32 7.10
N LEU A 30 1.35 17.04 7.28
CA LEU A 30 2.28 16.02 7.78
C LEU A 30 3.53 15.95 6.88
N SER A 31 3.30 15.84 5.57
CA SER A 31 4.37 15.70 4.57
C SER A 31 5.26 16.94 4.50
N LEU A 32 4.65 18.12 4.45
CA LEU A 32 5.37 19.37 4.26
C LEU A 32 6.11 19.81 5.52
N ARG A 33 5.50 19.65 6.71
CA ARG A 33 6.21 19.92 7.97
C ARG A 33 7.38 18.97 8.16
N ALA A 34 7.24 17.69 7.75
CA ALA A 34 8.35 16.76 7.78
C ALA A 34 9.47 17.16 6.81
N LEU A 35 9.15 17.50 5.55
CA LEU A 35 10.13 17.99 4.57
C LEU A 35 10.82 19.27 5.04
N MET A 36 10.05 20.24 5.54
CA MET A 36 10.60 21.49 6.07
C MET A 36 11.54 21.24 7.23
N ALA A 37 11.20 20.31 8.13
CA ALA A 37 12.06 19.89 9.23
C ALA A 37 13.35 19.18 8.74
N THR A 38 13.32 18.45 7.61
CA THR A 38 14.55 17.88 7.02
C THR A 38 15.37 18.91 6.24
N GLY A 39 14.74 19.97 5.73
CA GLY A 39 15.35 20.98 4.87
C GLY A 39 15.46 20.55 3.40
N GLU A 40 14.97 19.35 3.07
CA GLU A 40 15.16 18.68 1.78
C GLU A 40 14.18 19.13 0.70
N ARG A 41 14.58 19.13 -0.56
CA ARG A 41 13.63 19.33 -1.67
C ARG A 41 12.68 18.14 -1.77
N GLY A 42 11.42 18.41 -2.13
CA GLY A 42 10.36 17.40 -2.13
C GLY A 42 9.55 17.35 -3.41
N ILE A 43 9.11 16.15 -3.78
CA ILE A 43 8.01 15.96 -4.75
C ILE A 43 6.83 15.37 -3.99
N VAL A 44 5.70 16.06 -4.00
CA VAL A 44 4.49 15.66 -3.29
C VAL A 44 3.42 15.26 -4.29
N LEU A 45 2.93 14.02 -4.20
CA LEU A 45 1.86 13.52 -5.05
C LEU A 45 0.50 13.97 -4.49
N SER A 46 -0.11 14.96 -5.14
CA SER A 46 -1.47 15.45 -4.88
C SER A 46 -2.51 14.35 -5.09
N GLY A 47 -2.53 13.79 -6.30
CA GLY A 47 -3.32 12.65 -6.75
C GLY A 47 -4.69 12.45 -6.08
N TRP A 48 -5.01 11.20 -5.83
CA TRP A 48 -6.27 10.76 -5.23
C TRP A 48 -6.41 11.15 -3.75
N ALA A 49 -5.29 11.33 -3.04
CA ALA A 49 -5.27 11.79 -1.65
C ALA A 49 -5.69 13.26 -1.50
N LYS A 50 -5.86 13.99 -2.61
CA LYS A 50 -6.25 15.41 -2.65
C LYS A 50 -5.31 16.28 -1.81
N MET A 51 -4.02 15.95 -1.81
CA MET A 51 -3.02 16.79 -1.15
C MET A 51 -2.84 18.07 -1.94
N SER A 52 -2.79 19.20 -1.24
CA SER A 52 -2.72 20.52 -1.87
C SER A 52 -1.94 21.49 -1.00
N PRO A 53 -1.34 22.54 -1.60
CA PRO A 53 -0.71 23.61 -0.85
C PRO A 53 -1.74 24.57 -0.24
N ASN A 54 -2.78 24.04 0.41
CA ASN A 54 -3.75 24.84 1.16
C ASN A 54 -3.44 24.76 2.65
N PHE A 55 -2.96 25.88 3.20
CA PHE A 55 -2.53 26.02 4.59
C PHE A 55 -3.42 26.97 5.39
N GLU A 56 -4.61 27.30 4.88
CA GLU A 56 -5.51 28.22 5.56
C GLU A 56 -5.82 27.77 6.99
N GLY A 57 -5.66 28.70 7.94
CA GLY A 57 -5.90 28.48 9.37
C GLY A 57 -4.76 27.79 10.12
N GLU A 58 -3.63 27.48 9.47
CA GLU A 58 -2.45 26.95 10.17
C GLU A 58 -1.52 28.08 10.65
N PRO A 59 -0.93 27.96 11.85
CA PRO A 59 -0.07 29.01 12.42
C PRO A 59 1.22 29.23 11.63
N ASP A 60 1.71 28.21 10.95
CA ASP A 60 2.93 28.17 10.15
C ASP A 60 2.65 28.30 8.63
N ALA A 61 1.46 28.75 8.24
CA ALA A 61 1.03 28.81 6.84
C ALA A 61 1.96 29.63 5.94
N ALA A 62 2.47 30.77 6.43
CA ALA A 62 3.35 31.64 5.65
C ALA A 62 4.71 30.97 5.36
N GLU A 63 5.27 30.26 6.35
CA GLU A 63 6.53 29.53 6.23
C GLU A 63 6.38 28.34 5.28
N LEU A 64 5.29 27.56 5.44
CA LEU A 64 4.98 26.44 4.56
C LEU A 64 4.77 26.90 3.11
N GLN A 65 4.11 28.04 2.89
CA GLN A 65 3.89 28.59 1.55
C GLN A 65 5.21 29.02 0.89
N ALA A 66 6.09 29.71 1.63
CA ALA A 66 7.40 30.11 1.14
C ALA A 66 8.26 28.88 0.79
N TYR A 67 8.30 27.90 1.70
CA TYR A 67 9.03 26.65 1.51
C TYR A 67 8.51 25.85 0.31
N CYS A 68 7.19 25.75 0.14
CA CYS A 68 6.59 25.06 -1.00
C CYS A 68 7.00 25.69 -2.33
N LYS A 69 6.98 27.03 -2.40
CA LYS A 69 7.35 27.78 -3.61
C LYS A 69 8.80 27.56 -4.03
N GLU A 70 9.70 27.36 -3.07
CA GLU A 70 11.12 27.20 -3.33
C GLU A 70 11.53 25.74 -3.56
N LYS A 71 11.01 24.82 -2.74
CA LYS A 71 11.59 23.47 -2.59
C LYS A 71 10.64 22.32 -2.89
N VAL A 72 9.37 22.58 -3.19
CA VAL A 72 8.38 21.51 -3.37
C VAL A 72 7.72 21.58 -4.74
N LEU A 73 7.71 20.44 -5.44
CA LEU A 73 6.92 20.24 -6.64
C LEU A 73 5.70 19.35 -6.33
N PHE A 74 4.50 19.89 -6.54
CA PHE A 74 3.27 19.09 -6.50
C PHE A 74 3.00 18.45 -7.86
N MET A 75 2.54 17.20 -7.85
CA MET A 75 2.20 16.44 -9.05
C MET A 75 0.90 15.67 -8.86
N ASP A 76 0.06 15.58 -9.89
CA ASP A 76 -1.19 14.79 -9.83
C ASP A 76 -0.95 13.30 -10.07
N THR A 77 0.04 12.99 -10.92
CA THR A 77 0.46 11.63 -11.25
C THR A 77 1.98 11.54 -11.21
N ALA A 78 2.52 10.37 -10.88
CA ALA A 78 3.95 10.14 -10.81
C ALA A 78 4.33 8.87 -11.59
N PRO A 79 5.17 8.96 -12.64
CA PRO A 79 5.70 7.79 -13.32
C PRO A 79 6.80 7.15 -12.46
N HIS A 80 6.40 6.30 -11.50
CA HIS A 80 7.30 5.74 -10.47
C HIS A 80 8.58 5.13 -11.03
N GLY A 81 8.50 4.38 -12.14
CA GLY A 81 9.68 3.75 -12.76
C GLY A 81 10.76 4.72 -13.24
N VAL A 82 10.40 5.95 -13.59
CA VAL A 82 11.35 7.00 -14.02
C VAL A 82 11.70 7.93 -12.87
N LEU A 83 10.73 8.21 -12.00
CA LEU A 83 10.89 9.17 -10.91
C LEU A 83 11.70 8.61 -9.74
N PHE A 84 11.36 7.41 -9.26
CA PHE A 84 11.91 6.85 -8.03
C PHE A 84 13.43 6.70 -8.05
N PRO A 85 14.08 6.20 -9.13
CA PRO A 85 15.55 6.12 -9.20
C PRO A 85 16.27 7.48 -9.13
N ARG A 86 15.53 8.60 -9.29
CA ARG A 86 16.06 9.97 -9.23
C ARG A 86 15.78 10.66 -7.90
N CYS A 87 15.16 9.96 -6.95
CA CYS A 87 14.91 10.44 -5.59
C CYS A 87 16.00 9.95 -4.62
N LYS A 88 16.19 10.65 -3.50
CA LYS A 88 17.07 10.18 -2.41
C LYS A 88 16.35 9.32 -1.36
N VAL A 89 15.04 9.54 -1.18
CA VAL A 89 14.15 8.77 -0.30
C VAL A 89 12.74 8.76 -0.91
N ILE A 90 12.02 7.65 -0.72
CA ILE A 90 10.64 7.48 -1.17
C ILE A 90 9.74 7.26 0.06
N VAL A 91 8.86 8.21 0.35
CA VAL A 91 7.83 8.06 1.40
C VAL A 91 6.52 7.64 0.76
N HIS A 92 5.93 6.55 1.23
CA HIS A 92 4.67 6.06 0.70
C HIS A 92 3.83 5.28 1.71
N HIS A 93 2.55 5.10 1.41
CA HIS A 93 1.62 4.34 2.25
C HIS A 93 1.94 2.84 2.34
N GLY A 94 2.57 2.26 1.31
CA GLY A 94 2.96 0.85 1.30
C GLY A 94 1.99 -0.07 0.58
N GLY A 95 1.14 0.42 -0.32
CA GLY A 95 0.38 -0.48 -1.19
C GLY A 95 1.30 -1.28 -2.09
N ALA A 96 1.00 -2.56 -2.31
CA ALA A 96 1.87 -3.53 -3.00
C ALA A 96 2.56 -2.99 -4.27
N GLY A 97 1.83 -2.32 -5.16
CA GLY A 97 2.41 -1.77 -6.40
C GLY A 97 3.46 -0.67 -6.15
N THR A 98 3.16 0.28 -5.27
CA THR A 98 4.11 1.37 -4.93
C THR A 98 5.29 0.86 -4.11
N PHE A 99 5.05 -0.09 -3.21
CA PHE A 99 6.10 -0.75 -2.42
C PHE A 99 7.07 -1.52 -3.32
N ASN A 100 6.58 -2.32 -4.25
CA ASN A 100 7.45 -3.04 -5.20
C ASN A 100 8.23 -2.07 -6.08
N ALA A 101 7.58 -1.01 -6.60
CA ALA A 101 8.25 0.00 -7.40
C ALA A 101 9.34 0.76 -6.62
N SER A 102 9.11 1.04 -5.32
CA SER A 102 10.11 1.73 -4.49
C SER A 102 11.32 0.85 -4.23
N ILE A 103 11.13 -0.43 -3.91
CA ILE A 103 12.24 -1.36 -3.70
C ILE A 103 13.02 -1.59 -5.00
N LEU A 104 12.34 -1.80 -6.13
CA LEU A 104 12.98 -1.97 -7.44
C LEU A 104 13.86 -0.78 -7.86
N SER A 105 13.56 0.42 -7.35
CA SER A 105 14.37 1.61 -7.64
C SER A 105 15.72 1.63 -6.92
N GLY A 106 15.91 0.79 -5.89
CA GLY A 106 17.12 0.77 -5.07
C GLY A 106 17.29 1.97 -4.14
N VAL A 107 16.25 2.79 -4.00
CA VAL A 107 16.22 3.97 -3.12
C VAL A 107 15.60 3.60 -1.77
N PRO A 108 16.16 4.07 -0.64
CA PRO A 108 15.54 3.88 0.67
C PRO A 108 14.09 4.34 0.72
N THR A 109 13.25 3.55 1.39
CA THR A 109 11.81 3.86 1.54
C THR A 109 11.41 4.12 2.98
N VAL A 110 10.47 5.05 3.17
CA VAL A 110 9.73 5.23 4.42
C VAL A 110 8.28 4.79 4.20
N VAL A 111 7.83 3.79 4.94
CA VAL A 111 6.48 3.25 4.82
C VAL A 111 5.59 3.81 5.91
N VAL A 112 4.49 4.46 5.53
CA VAL A 112 3.53 5.07 6.47
C VAL A 112 2.17 4.38 6.30
N PRO A 113 1.94 3.22 6.97
CA PRO A 113 0.81 2.37 6.67
C PRO A 113 -0.53 2.98 7.09
N ILE A 114 -1.56 2.63 6.35
CA ILE A 114 -2.94 3.04 6.58
C ILE A 114 -3.82 1.81 6.82
N PHE A 115 -3.81 0.83 5.90
CA PHE A 115 -4.64 -0.37 6.01
C PHE A 115 -4.02 -1.65 5.41
N LEU A 116 -4.55 -2.80 5.82
CA LEU A 116 -4.26 -4.14 5.25
C LEU A 116 -2.75 -4.47 5.16
N ASP A 117 -2.30 -4.85 3.96
CA ASP A 117 -0.96 -5.29 3.59
C ASP A 117 0.13 -4.24 3.90
N GLN A 118 -0.25 -2.97 3.98
CA GLN A 118 0.67 -1.87 4.21
C GLN A 118 1.41 -1.99 5.55
N TYR A 119 0.75 -2.51 6.59
CA TYR A 119 1.38 -2.75 7.89
C TYR A 119 2.47 -3.82 7.79
N TYR A 120 2.22 -4.87 7.00
CA TYR A 120 3.22 -5.90 6.73
C TYR A 120 4.42 -5.32 5.96
N HIS A 121 4.18 -4.50 4.94
CA HIS A 121 5.24 -3.83 4.20
C HIS A 121 6.07 -2.86 5.07
N SER A 122 5.42 -2.20 6.04
CA SER A 122 6.11 -1.37 7.05
C SER A 122 7.05 -2.21 7.91
N THR A 123 6.56 -3.33 8.44
CA THR A 123 7.40 -4.29 9.19
C THR A 123 8.55 -4.81 8.34
N MET A 124 8.28 -5.20 7.09
CA MET A 124 9.32 -5.68 6.16
C MET A 124 10.42 -4.66 5.91
N ALA A 125 10.08 -3.38 5.72
CA ALA A 125 11.07 -2.33 5.51
C ALA A 125 12.07 -2.23 6.68
N ASN A 126 11.57 -2.37 7.91
CA ASN A 126 12.40 -2.39 9.12
C ASN A 126 13.23 -3.67 9.23
N GLU A 127 12.59 -4.84 9.13
CA GLU A 127 13.25 -6.14 9.34
C GLU A 127 14.29 -6.47 8.26
N ARG A 128 14.05 -6.03 7.02
CA ARG A 128 14.96 -6.23 5.89
C ARG A 128 15.97 -5.10 5.71
N GLY A 129 15.83 -4.00 6.45
CA GLY A 129 16.82 -2.94 6.53
C GLY A 129 16.96 -2.05 5.28
N PHE A 130 16.05 -2.12 4.30
CA PHE A 130 16.07 -1.24 3.12
C PHE A 130 15.32 0.09 3.33
N GLY A 131 14.78 0.32 4.53
CA GLY A 131 13.99 1.51 4.82
C GLY A 131 13.58 1.64 6.28
N VAL A 132 12.60 2.50 6.52
CA VAL A 132 11.99 2.72 7.84
C VAL A 132 10.47 2.58 7.73
N GLY A 133 9.91 1.64 8.47
CA GLY A 133 8.47 1.48 8.61
C GLY A 133 7.93 2.19 9.85
N LEU A 134 6.93 3.06 9.65
CA LEU A 134 6.20 3.72 10.72
C LEU A 134 4.99 2.89 11.18
N LYS A 135 4.47 3.21 12.36
CA LYS A 135 3.39 2.44 13.00
C LYS A 135 2.06 2.54 12.23
N ALA A 136 1.59 3.77 12.00
CA ALA A 136 0.33 4.06 11.32
C ALA A 136 0.29 5.55 10.96
N MET A 137 -0.33 5.90 9.83
CA MET A 137 -0.52 7.30 9.41
C MET A 137 -1.29 8.12 10.45
N SER A 138 -2.31 7.53 11.10
CA SER A 138 -3.16 8.21 12.07
C SER A 138 -2.42 8.65 13.35
N SER A 139 -1.31 8.00 13.68
CA SER A 139 -0.49 8.33 14.86
C SER A 139 0.87 8.93 14.51
N THR A 140 1.18 9.11 13.22
CA THR A 140 2.47 9.61 12.77
C THR A 140 2.51 11.14 12.89
N THR A 141 3.55 11.64 13.55
CA THR A 141 3.83 13.07 13.67
C THR A 141 4.83 13.54 12.59
N PRO A 142 4.88 14.86 12.27
CA PRO A 142 5.89 15.40 11.37
C PRO A 142 7.32 15.14 11.82
N ALA A 143 7.58 15.16 13.13
CA ALA A 143 8.91 14.91 13.70
C ALA A 143 9.35 13.45 13.49
N GLU A 144 8.45 12.49 13.72
CA GLU A 144 8.72 11.07 13.47
C GLU A 144 8.99 10.81 11.98
N LEU A 145 8.18 11.40 11.09
CA LEU A 145 8.38 11.26 9.65
C LEU A 145 9.71 11.90 9.21
N ALA A 146 10.04 13.09 9.70
CA ALA A 146 11.31 13.75 9.43
C ALA A 146 12.51 12.92 9.91
N ALA A 147 12.42 12.33 11.11
CA ALA A 147 13.46 11.46 11.65
C ALA A 147 13.65 10.19 10.79
N ALA A 148 12.56 9.58 10.32
CA ALA A 148 12.61 8.43 9.41
C ALA A 148 13.25 8.78 8.06
N ILE A 149 12.93 9.95 7.50
CA ILE A 149 13.55 10.45 6.27
C ILE A 149 15.05 10.67 6.48
N ARG A 150 15.45 11.38 7.54
CA ARG A 150 16.87 11.61 7.86
C ARG A 150 17.62 10.30 8.05
N ARG A 151 17.04 9.34 8.78
CA ARG A 151 17.65 8.01 8.96
C ARG A 151 17.96 7.33 7.62
N CYS A 152 17.05 7.41 6.66
CA CYS A 152 17.26 6.87 5.31
C CYS A 152 18.36 7.62 4.54
N ILE A 153 18.43 8.94 4.70
CA ILE A 153 19.45 9.81 4.06
C ILE A 153 20.83 9.56 4.67
N ASP A 154 20.91 9.41 5.99
CA ASP A 154 22.17 9.44 6.73
C ASP A 154 22.81 8.05 6.78
N SER A 155 22.04 6.96 6.94
CA SER A 155 22.58 5.60 7.08
C SER A 155 23.07 5.01 5.74
N PRO A 156 24.39 4.79 5.56
CA PRO A 156 24.92 4.10 4.40
C PRO A 156 24.43 2.66 4.30
N GLU A 157 24.18 2.00 5.44
CA GLU A 157 23.74 0.61 5.52
C GLU A 157 22.36 0.44 4.88
N ILE A 158 21.42 1.36 5.17
CA ILE A 158 20.08 1.35 4.55
C ILE A 158 20.19 1.52 3.04
N ARG A 159 21.02 2.46 2.56
CA ARG A 159 21.21 2.70 1.12
C ARG A 159 21.82 1.50 0.41
N GLN A 160 22.84 0.89 1.01
CA GLN A 160 23.48 -0.32 0.47
C GLN A 160 22.49 -1.49 0.41
N THR A 161 21.69 -1.68 1.46
CA THR A 161 20.69 -2.73 1.54
C THR A 161 19.59 -2.52 0.49
N ALA A 162 19.05 -1.31 0.37
CA ALA A 162 18.07 -0.99 -0.67
C ALA A 162 18.60 -1.28 -2.08
N SER A 163 19.86 -0.89 -2.37
CA SER A 163 20.51 -1.18 -3.65
C SER A 163 20.72 -2.69 -3.88
N ALA A 164 21.12 -3.44 -2.85
CA ALA A 164 21.33 -4.88 -2.94
C ALA A 164 20.03 -5.64 -3.22
N VAL A 165 18.96 -5.33 -2.46
CA VAL A 165 17.63 -5.94 -2.65
C VAL A 165 17.10 -5.62 -4.05
N ALA A 166 17.25 -4.38 -4.54
CA ALA A 166 16.86 -4.02 -5.90
C ALA A 166 17.58 -4.85 -6.97
N LYS A 167 18.90 -5.07 -6.81
CA LYS A 167 19.70 -5.89 -7.73
C LYS A 167 19.26 -7.35 -7.71
N ASP A 168 18.86 -7.87 -6.57
CA ASP A 168 18.35 -9.24 -6.46
C ASP A 168 16.98 -9.38 -7.11
N MET A 169 16.04 -8.46 -6.82
CA MET A 169 14.73 -8.43 -7.47
C MET A 169 14.83 -8.26 -8.99
N ALA A 170 15.80 -7.49 -9.49
CA ALA A 170 16.01 -7.30 -10.93
C ALA A 170 16.43 -8.57 -11.69
N LYS A 171 16.87 -9.62 -10.99
CA LYS A 171 17.17 -10.94 -11.58
C LYS A 171 15.91 -11.78 -11.80
N GLU A 172 14.80 -11.40 -11.19
CA GLU A 172 13.55 -12.14 -11.26
C GLU A 172 12.77 -11.78 -12.53
N ASN A 173 12.03 -12.76 -13.07
CA ASN A 173 11.04 -12.53 -14.11
C ASN A 173 9.68 -13.07 -13.65
N GLY A 174 9.03 -12.31 -12.77
CA GLY A 174 7.76 -12.70 -12.17
C GLY A 174 6.65 -12.91 -13.19
N ALA A 175 6.64 -12.15 -14.29
CA ALA A 175 5.65 -12.32 -15.36
C ALA A 175 5.80 -13.66 -16.09
N ALA A 176 7.02 -14.02 -16.48
CA ALA A 176 7.29 -15.32 -17.09
C ALA A 176 7.00 -16.47 -16.13
N ALA A 177 7.39 -16.36 -14.86
CA ALA A 177 7.08 -17.36 -13.84
C ALA A 177 5.57 -17.52 -13.66
N PHE A 178 4.80 -16.42 -13.64
CA PHE A 178 3.35 -16.46 -13.53
C PHE A 178 2.71 -17.15 -14.74
N VAL A 179 3.13 -16.82 -15.96
CA VAL A 179 2.63 -17.49 -17.18
C VAL A 179 2.88 -19.00 -17.10
N GLN A 180 4.08 -19.43 -16.70
CA GLN A 180 4.38 -20.85 -16.51
C GLN A 180 3.49 -21.54 -15.46
N GLN A 181 3.10 -20.82 -14.41
CA GLN A 181 2.16 -21.37 -13.42
C GLN A 181 0.74 -21.47 -13.97
N ILE A 182 0.29 -20.50 -14.77
CA ILE A 182 -1.00 -20.56 -15.43
C ILE A 182 -1.04 -21.70 -16.44
N ASP A 183 -0.01 -21.85 -17.28
CA ASP A 183 0.06 -22.94 -18.26
C ASP A 183 -0.03 -24.30 -17.55
N ARG A 184 0.74 -24.50 -16.48
CA ARG A 184 0.68 -25.71 -15.66
C ARG A 184 -0.71 -25.93 -15.05
N PHE A 185 -1.33 -24.89 -14.52
CA PHE A 185 -2.69 -24.98 -13.97
C PHE A 185 -3.70 -25.40 -15.04
N MET A 186 -3.58 -24.86 -16.25
CA MET A 186 -4.44 -25.24 -17.37
C MET A 186 -4.23 -26.71 -17.73
N GLU A 187 -2.99 -27.12 -17.98
CA GLU A 187 -2.65 -28.48 -18.40
C GLU A 187 -3.04 -29.54 -17.36
N GLU A 188 -2.73 -29.30 -16.07
CA GLU A 188 -2.88 -30.32 -15.04
C GLU A 188 -4.29 -30.35 -14.43
N TYR A 189 -4.96 -29.19 -14.35
CA TYR A 189 -6.22 -29.06 -13.60
C TYR A 189 -7.44 -28.80 -14.49
N VAL A 190 -7.29 -28.03 -15.56
CA VAL A 190 -8.41 -27.67 -16.44
C VAL A 190 -8.58 -28.68 -17.57
N ASP A 191 -7.51 -28.94 -18.33
CA ASP A 191 -7.55 -29.75 -19.55
C ASP A 191 -7.74 -31.25 -19.25
N THR A 192 -7.27 -31.72 -18.09
CA THR A 192 -7.58 -33.07 -17.58
C THR A 192 -9.06 -33.26 -17.21
N GLY A 193 -9.86 -32.20 -17.21
CA GLY A 193 -11.26 -32.22 -16.75
C GLY A 193 -11.42 -32.31 -15.23
N ARG A 194 -10.32 -32.31 -14.47
CA ARG A 194 -10.32 -32.39 -13.00
C ARG A 194 -11.11 -31.26 -12.36
N TYR A 195 -10.94 -30.03 -12.83
CA TYR A 195 -11.71 -28.87 -12.39
C TYR A 195 -13.23 -29.10 -12.50
N LEU A 196 -13.70 -29.59 -13.65
CA LEU A 196 -15.14 -29.82 -13.88
C LEU A 196 -15.67 -30.88 -12.91
N LYS A 197 -14.91 -31.95 -12.70
CA LYS A 197 -15.27 -33.03 -11.77
C LYS A 197 -15.39 -32.52 -10.33
N GLU A 198 -14.35 -31.85 -9.82
CA GLU A 198 -14.36 -31.31 -8.45
C GLU A 198 -15.46 -30.25 -8.26
N ARG A 199 -15.68 -29.39 -9.26
CA ARG A 199 -16.78 -28.41 -9.24
C ARG A 199 -18.14 -29.09 -9.16
N ASP A 200 -18.36 -30.15 -9.93
CA ASP A 200 -19.63 -30.86 -9.95
C ASP A 200 -19.87 -31.67 -8.67
N GLU A 201 -18.80 -32.23 -8.07
CA GLU A 201 -18.83 -32.83 -6.73
C GLU A 201 -19.18 -31.81 -5.65
N LEU A 202 -18.52 -30.65 -5.65
CA LEU A 202 -18.81 -29.55 -4.72
C LEU A 202 -20.26 -29.05 -4.85
N ARG A 203 -20.77 -28.96 -6.09
CA ARG A 203 -22.18 -28.60 -6.35
C ARG A 203 -23.15 -29.64 -5.78
N LYS A 204 -22.84 -30.93 -5.89
CA LYS A 204 -23.64 -31.99 -5.27
C LYS A 204 -23.62 -31.87 -3.76
N GLU A 205 -22.46 -31.67 -3.14
CA GLU A 205 -22.36 -31.48 -1.68
C GLU A 205 -23.15 -30.25 -1.18
N ILE A 206 -23.06 -29.13 -1.88
CA ILE A 206 -23.82 -27.92 -1.54
C ILE A 206 -25.31 -28.18 -1.67
N LYS A 207 -25.76 -28.85 -2.74
CA LYS A 207 -27.17 -29.24 -2.90
C LYS A 207 -27.61 -30.17 -1.78
N ASP A 208 -26.84 -31.21 -1.44
CA ASP A 208 -27.18 -32.16 -0.38
C ASP A 208 -27.24 -31.50 1.00
N LYS A 209 -26.31 -30.59 1.32
CA LYS A 209 -26.36 -29.79 2.55
C LYS A 209 -27.57 -28.85 2.56
N SER A 210 -27.88 -28.21 1.44
CA SER A 210 -29.08 -27.38 1.28
C SER A 210 -30.37 -28.19 1.45
N TRP A 211 -30.45 -29.38 0.85
CA TRP A 211 -31.59 -30.30 0.99
C TRP A 211 -31.73 -30.82 2.41
N LYS A 212 -30.63 -31.22 3.06
CA LYS A 212 -30.64 -31.64 4.47
C LYS A 212 -31.08 -30.52 5.40
N ASN A 213 -30.61 -29.28 5.18
CA ASN A 213 -31.04 -28.12 5.95
C ASN A 213 -32.52 -27.77 5.70
N MET A 214 -32.99 -27.87 4.45
CA MET A 214 -34.40 -27.67 4.10
C MET A 214 -35.29 -28.75 4.70
N ALA A 215 -34.87 -30.02 4.68
CA ALA A 215 -35.59 -31.14 5.29
C ALA A 215 -35.62 -31.05 6.81
N LEU A 216 -34.51 -30.65 7.47
CA LEU A 216 -34.49 -30.36 8.90
C LEU A 216 -35.46 -29.23 9.26
N ASN A 217 -35.45 -28.14 8.49
CA ASN A 217 -36.35 -27.01 8.71
C ASN A 217 -37.83 -27.38 8.47
N PHE A 218 -38.10 -28.27 7.51
CA PHE A 218 -39.44 -28.79 7.25
C PHE A 218 -39.92 -29.73 8.37
N LEU A 219 -39.08 -30.64 8.85
CA LEU A 219 -39.38 -31.52 10.00
C LEU A 219 -39.55 -30.72 11.31
N ALA A 220 -38.73 -29.69 11.54
CA ALA A 220 -38.88 -28.79 12.68
C ALA A 220 -40.21 -28.00 12.63
N ARG A 221 -40.68 -27.63 11.44
CA ARG A 221 -42.01 -27.02 11.25
C ARG A 221 -43.16 -28.00 11.48
N PHE A 222 -43.00 -29.27 11.12
CA PHE A 222 -44.01 -30.30 11.41
C PHE A 222 -44.08 -30.67 12.90
N ASN A 223 -42.95 -30.80 13.60
CA ASN A 223 -42.94 -31.04 15.05
C ASN A 223 -43.50 -29.84 15.86
N CYS A 224 -43.38 -28.61 15.35
CA CYS A 224 -44.00 -27.43 15.98
C CYS A 224 -45.54 -27.36 15.80
N CYS A 225 -46.10 -28.10 14.83
CA CYS A 225 -47.55 -28.22 14.63
C CYS A 225 -48.16 -29.35 15.47
N CYS A 226 -47.47 -30.47 15.68
CA CYS A 226 -48.02 -31.57 16.49
C CYS A 226 -48.03 -31.31 18.01
N GLU A 227 -47.14 -30.47 18.54
CA GLU A 227 -47.17 -30.12 19.98
C GLU A 227 -48.24 -29.08 20.35
N ARG A 228 -48.89 -28.43 19.36
CA ARG A 228 -49.90 -27.40 19.62
C ARG A 228 -51.34 -27.92 19.77
N GLU A 229 -51.59 -29.20 19.45
CA GLU A 229 -52.91 -29.83 19.63
C GLU A 229 -53.04 -30.65 20.91
N ALA A 230 -51.96 -30.85 21.68
CA ALA A 230 -51.99 -31.61 22.95
C ALA A 230 -52.25 -30.75 24.21
N SER A 231 -52.44 -29.43 24.09
CA SER A 231 -52.68 -28.50 25.22
C SER A 231 -54.10 -27.94 25.31
N ILE A 232 -55.06 -28.46 24.54
CA ILE A 232 -56.48 -28.06 24.64
C ILE A 232 -57.33 -29.31 24.92
N ARG A 233 -57.26 -29.81 26.15
CA ARG A 233 -58.33 -30.54 26.83
C ARG A 233 -58.31 -30.20 28.30
#